data_AF-A0A3D0PEZ1-F1
#
_entry.id   AF-A0A3D0PEZ1-F1
#
_cell.length_a   1.000
_cell.length_b   1.000
_cell.length_c   1.000
_cell.angle_alpha   90.00
_cell.angle_beta   90.00
_cell.angle_gamma   90.00
#
_symmetry.space_group_name_H-M   'P 1'
#
loop_
_entity.id
_entity.type
_entity.pdbx_description
1 polymer ?
#
loop_
_entity_poly.entity_id
_entity_poly.type
_entity_poly.pdbx_seq_one_letter_code
_entity_poly.pdbx_strand_id
1 'polypeptide(L)'
;MQSNTERANDLPSIHKCRDLWDKYKMPENIRAHTLSVARFADAVAAHLVAQGIAVDKELVNRGALLHDIAKLRGIQGGKDVHHTDEGAAILGEEGWGGRLAEVVRHHGLEEFSFDLPIEDQIVNYADRRVVHDRIVSLEERLADLSKRYPGAL
;
A
#
# COMPACT_ATOMS: atom_id res chain seq x y z
N MET A 1 -13.96 29.26 8.71
CA MET A 1 -13.57 29.04 7.30
C MET A 1 -12.04 29.04 7.28
N GLN A 2 -11.43 27.91 7.64
CA GLN A 2 -9.97 27.78 7.65
C GLN A 2 -9.51 27.29 6.28
N SER A 3 -8.41 27.88 5.82
CA SER A 3 -7.89 27.93 4.46
C SER A 3 -7.51 26.57 3.89
N ASN A 4 -7.94 26.33 2.65
CA ASN A 4 -7.73 25.13 1.84
C ASN A 4 -6.31 25.07 1.23
N THR A 5 -5.27 25.51 1.95
CA THR A 5 -3.94 25.81 1.38
C THR A 5 -2.80 24.95 1.94
N GLU A 6 -3.05 24.06 2.91
CA GLU A 6 -1.98 23.23 3.50
C GLU A 6 -1.78 21.85 2.85
N ARG A 7 -2.72 21.34 2.05
CA ARG A 7 -2.65 19.95 1.54
C ARG A 7 -1.73 19.69 0.33
N ALA A 8 -1.23 20.72 -0.35
CA ALA A 8 -0.56 20.53 -1.64
C ALA A 8 0.86 19.91 -1.55
N ASN A 9 1.40 19.69 -0.34
CA ASN A 9 2.80 19.30 -0.13
C ASN A 9 3.02 18.01 0.71
N ASP A 10 1.98 17.29 1.11
CA ASP A 10 2.15 16.16 2.05
C ASP A 10 2.35 14.81 1.35
N LEU A 11 2.15 14.73 0.04
CA LEU A 11 2.22 13.49 -0.71
C LEU A 11 3.11 13.61 -1.96
N PRO A 12 3.90 12.57 -2.27
CA PRO A 12 4.70 12.55 -3.48
C PRO A 12 3.78 12.52 -4.71
N SER A 13 4.20 13.18 -5.79
CA SER A 13 3.58 12.98 -7.10
C SER A 13 3.78 11.52 -7.57
N ILE A 14 2.97 11.05 -8.51
CA ILE A 14 3.16 9.72 -9.11
C ILE A 14 4.56 9.57 -9.71
N HIS A 15 5.07 10.64 -10.34
CA HIS A 15 6.43 10.63 -10.87
C HIS A 15 7.46 10.45 -9.75
N LYS A 16 7.29 11.17 -8.63
CA LYS A 16 8.15 11.02 -7.47
C LYS A 16 8.07 9.62 -6.84
N CYS A 17 6.89 8.98 -6.79
CA CYS A 17 6.78 7.58 -6.37
C CYS A 17 7.62 6.65 -7.24
N ARG A 18 7.63 6.87 -8.56
CA ARG A 18 8.44 6.07 -9.50
C ARG A 18 9.94 6.34 -9.32
N ASP A 19 10.33 7.60 -9.09
CA ASP A 19 11.72 7.92 -8.76
C ASP A 19 12.18 7.19 -7.49
N LEU A 20 11.29 7.04 -6.49
CA LEU A 20 11.57 6.24 -5.30
C LEU A 20 11.73 4.75 -5.65
N TRP A 21 10.91 4.20 -6.55
CA TRP A 21 11.10 2.81 -7.02
C TRP A 21 12.49 2.59 -7.63
N ASP A 22 13.00 3.56 -8.39
CA ASP A 22 14.34 3.49 -8.98
C ASP A 22 15.42 3.64 -7.90
N LYS A 23 15.29 4.64 -7.01
CA LYS A 23 16.23 4.89 -5.91
C LYS A 23 16.41 3.68 -4.99
N TYR A 24 15.30 3.02 -4.63
CA TYR A 24 15.30 1.86 -3.75
C TYR A 24 15.37 0.51 -4.50
N LYS A 25 15.61 0.54 -5.81
CA LYS A 25 15.80 -0.65 -6.67
C LYS A 25 14.65 -1.65 -6.56
N MET A 26 13.42 -1.15 -6.50
CA MET A 26 12.21 -1.97 -6.45
C MET A 26 12.14 -2.85 -7.71
N PRO A 27 12.11 -4.19 -7.59
CA PRO A 27 12.09 -5.09 -8.75
C PRO A 27 10.83 -4.93 -9.61
N GLU A 28 10.95 -5.18 -10.92
CA GLU A 28 9.85 -5.00 -11.89
C GLU A 28 8.59 -5.81 -11.57
N ASN A 29 8.74 -7.03 -11.05
CA ASN A 29 7.59 -7.83 -10.61
C ASN A 29 6.84 -7.20 -9.42
N ILE A 30 7.55 -6.49 -8.55
CA ILE A 30 6.93 -5.77 -7.42
C ILE A 30 6.31 -4.47 -7.92
N ARG A 31 6.95 -3.74 -8.84
CA ARG A 31 6.34 -2.57 -9.50
C ARG A 31 5.03 -2.92 -10.20
N ALA A 32 5.01 -4.04 -10.95
CA ALA A 32 3.81 -4.53 -11.62
C ALA A 32 2.69 -4.86 -10.63
N HIS A 33 3.04 -5.55 -9.52
CA HIS A 33 2.12 -5.82 -8.42
C HIS A 33 1.52 -4.54 -7.84
N THR A 34 2.37 -3.62 -7.41
CA THR A 34 2.00 -2.34 -6.81
C THR A 34 1.13 -1.49 -7.75
N LEU A 35 1.40 -1.49 -9.06
CA LEU A 35 0.52 -0.85 -10.04
C LEU A 35 -0.87 -1.48 -10.09
N SER A 36 -0.98 -2.80 -9.99
CA SER A 36 -2.26 -3.50 -9.94
C SER A 36 -3.03 -3.23 -8.64
N VAL A 37 -2.32 -3.19 -7.51
CA VAL A 37 -2.88 -2.79 -6.21
C VAL A 37 -3.42 -1.36 -6.27
N ALA A 38 -2.65 -0.41 -6.80
CA ALA A 38 -3.09 0.98 -6.94
C ALA A 38 -4.35 1.12 -7.80
N ARG A 39 -4.43 0.39 -8.94
CA ARG A 39 -5.64 0.40 -9.77
C ARG A 39 -6.87 -0.13 -9.03
N PHE A 40 -6.72 -1.20 -8.26
CA PHE A 40 -7.83 -1.75 -7.47
C PHE A 40 -8.22 -0.80 -6.33
N ALA A 41 -7.23 -0.27 -5.60
CA ALA A 41 -7.43 0.66 -4.50
C ALA A 41 -8.15 1.95 -4.96
N ASP A 42 -7.76 2.51 -6.11
CA ASP A 42 -8.42 3.67 -6.72
C ASP A 42 -9.90 3.39 -7.02
N ALA A 43 -10.21 2.19 -7.53
CA ALA A 43 -11.59 1.79 -7.83
C ALA A 43 -12.43 1.66 -6.55
N VAL A 44 -11.87 1.07 -5.49
CA VAL A 44 -12.52 0.98 -4.18
C VAL A 44 -12.76 2.37 -3.59
N ALA A 45 -11.73 3.22 -3.57
CA ALA A 45 -11.83 4.57 -3.04
C ALA A 45 -12.85 5.42 -3.82
N ALA A 46 -12.87 5.32 -5.14
CA ALA A 46 -13.85 6.00 -5.98
C ALA A 46 -15.29 5.52 -5.69
N HIS A 47 -15.48 4.21 -5.49
CA HIS A 47 -16.79 3.65 -5.15
C HIS A 47 -17.29 4.14 -3.80
N LEU A 48 -16.44 4.15 -2.77
CA LEU A 48 -16.79 4.64 -1.44
C LEU A 48 -17.12 6.14 -1.44
N VAL A 49 -16.33 6.95 -2.17
CA VAL A 49 -16.63 8.38 -2.35
C VAL A 49 -17.98 8.58 -3.04
N ALA A 50 -18.33 7.76 -4.04
CA ALA A 50 -19.63 7.84 -4.70
C ALA A 50 -20.81 7.50 -3.76
N GLN A 51 -20.55 6.78 -2.67
CA GLN A 51 -21.51 6.50 -1.60
C GLN A 51 -21.55 7.57 -0.50
N GLY A 52 -20.78 8.66 -0.65
CA GLY A 52 -20.71 9.74 0.33
C GLY A 52 -19.75 9.48 1.49
N ILE A 53 -18.94 8.41 1.42
CA ILE A 53 -17.91 8.14 2.41
C ILE A 53 -16.68 8.99 2.09
N ALA A 54 -16.19 9.74 3.09
CA ALA A 54 -14.99 10.55 2.93
C ALA A 54 -13.75 9.65 2.83
N VAL A 55 -13.02 9.75 1.72
CA VAL A 55 -11.76 9.03 1.48
C VAL A 55 -10.77 9.98 0.82
N ASP A 56 -9.55 10.06 1.35
CA ASP A 56 -8.45 10.72 0.65
C ASP A 56 -7.89 9.79 -0.45
N LYS A 57 -8.43 9.96 -1.66
CA LYS A 57 -8.04 9.14 -2.82
C LYS A 57 -6.56 9.29 -3.19
N GLU A 58 -5.95 10.45 -2.93
CA GLU A 58 -4.53 10.64 -3.25
C GLU A 58 -3.66 9.86 -2.27
N LEU A 59 -3.98 9.92 -0.98
CA LEU A 59 -3.31 9.11 0.05
C LEU A 59 -3.42 7.61 -0.24
N VAL A 60 -4.62 7.12 -0.60
CA VAL A 60 -4.82 5.71 -1.01
C VAL A 60 -3.91 5.34 -2.16
N ASN A 61 -3.88 6.17 -3.21
CA ASN A 61 -3.08 5.89 -4.39
C ASN A 61 -1.58 5.86 -4.07
N ARG A 62 -1.07 6.88 -3.35
CA ARG A 62 0.36 6.93 -2.99
C ARG A 62 0.76 5.84 -2.04
N GLY A 63 -0.11 5.50 -1.08
CA GLY A 63 0.06 4.38 -0.18
C GLY A 63 0.16 3.07 -0.95
N ALA A 64 -0.76 2.82 -1.88
CA ALA A 64 -0.72 1.64 -2.75
C ALA A 64 0.54 1.61 -3.64
N LEU A 65 0.97 2.74 -4.20
CA LEU A 65 2.18 2.84 -5.02
C LEU A 65 3.48 2.61 -4.24
N LEU A 66 3.48 2.77 -2.93
CA LEU A 66 4.70 2.73 -2.11
C LEU A 66 4.69 1.63 -1.04
N HIS A 67 3.59 0.89 -0.87
CA HIS A 67 3.43 -0.09 0.22
C HIS A 67 4.58 -1.12 0.28
N ASP A 68 5.04 -1.58 -0.88
CA ASP A 68 6.07 -2.62 -1.01
C ASP A 68 7.46 -2.06 -1.32
N ILE A 69 7.71 -0.75 -1.12
CA ILE A 69 8.98 -0.08 -1.45
C ILE A 69 10.20 -0.75 -0.78
N ALA A 70 10.01 -1.31 0.42
CA ALA A 70 11.06 -1.99 1.17
C ALA A 70 11.03 -3.52 1.03
N LYS A 71 10.19 -4.10 0.16
CA LYS A 71 10.00 -5.55 0.05
C LYS A 71 11.31 -6.31 -0.23
N LEU A 72 12.19 -5.73 -1.05
CA LEU A 72 13.51 -6.30 -1.32
C LEU A 72 14.40 -6.34 -0.06
N ARG A 73 14.35 -5.29 0.79
CA ARG A 73 15.09 -5.23 2.05
C ARG A 73 14.59 -6.27 3.04
N GLY A 74 13.27 -6.44 3.17
CA GLY A 74 12.69 -7.48 4.02
C GLY A 74 13.11 -8.89 3.59
N ILE A 75 13.12 -9.18 2.28
CA ILE A 75 13.57 -10.47 1.75
C ILE A 75 15.06 -10.71 2.06
N GLN A 76 15.91 -9.69 1.93
CA GLN A 76 17.36 -9.81 2.16
C GLN A 76 17.75 -9.80 3.64
N GLY A 77 17.00 -9.09 4.48
CA GLY A 77 17.26 -8.91 5.91
C GLY A 77 16.77 -10.06 6.79
N GLY A 78 15.94 -10.97 6.26
CA GLY A 78 15.42 -12.11 7.02
C GLY A 78 14.31 -11.72 8.00
N LYS A 79 14.07 -12.54 9.03
CA LYS A 79 12.93 -12.40 9.95
C LYS A 79 12.96 -11.14 10.81
N ASP A 80 14.11 -10.50 10.95
CA ASP A 80 14.29 -9.31 11.79
C ASP A 80 13.90 -8.01 11.06
N VAL A 81 13.59 -8.09 9.75
CA VAL A 81 13.29 -6.91 8.91
C VAL A 81 11.90 -7.05 8.30
N HIS A 82 10.93 -6.34 8.88
CA HIS A 82 9.58 -6.27 8.34
C HIS A 82 9.46 -5.14 7.31
N HIS A 83 9.03 -5.47 6.09
CA HIS A 83 9.02 -4.49 4.98
C HIS A 83 8.03 -3.34 5.21
N THR A 84 6.99 -3.52 6.02
CA THR A 84 6.04 -2.43 6.33
C THR A 84 6.71 -1.34 7.18
N ASP A 85 7.49 -1.72 8.19
CA ASP A 85 8.17 -0.78 9.09
C ASP A 85 9.33 -0.08 8.37
N GLU A 86 10.12 -0.84 7.61
CA GLU A 86 11.17 -0.28 6.75
C GLU A 86 10.59 0.64 5.67
N GLY A 87 9.44 0.27 5.09
CA GLY A 87 8.75 1.11 4.12
C GLY A 87 8.32 2.44 4.72
N ALA A 88 7.74 2.41 5.92
CA ALA A 88 7.37 3.62 6.65
C ALA A 88 8.60 4.48 7.01
N ALA A 89 9.70 3.85 7.43
CA ALA A 89 10.96 4.55 7.72
C ALA A 89 11.54 5.24 6.48
N ILE A 90 11.60 4.53 5.34
CA ILE A 90 12.02 5.09 4.05
C ILE A 90 11.21 6.34 3.71
N LEU A 91 9.88 6.30 3.88
CA LEU A 91 9.05 7.45 3.60
C LEU A 91 9.32 8.63 4.54
N GLY A 92 9.57 8.37 5.82
CA GLY A 92 10.02 9.40 6.76
C GLY A 92 11.33 10.06 6.34
N GLU A 93 12.33 9.27 5.93
CA GLU A 93 13.64 9.76 5.45
C GLU A 93 13.53 10.58 4.16
N GLU A 94 12.62 10.21 3.26
CA GLU A 94 12.38 10.91 1.99
C GLU A 94 11.50 12.16 2.12
N GLY A 95 11.07 12.50 3.34
CA GLY A 95 10.22 13.66 3.63
C GLY A 95 8.72 13.43 3.43
N TRP A 96 8.29 12.18 3.27
CA TRP A 96 6.89 11.76 3.05
C TRP A 96 6.33 10.98 4.25
N GLY A 97 6.66 11.43 5.47
CA GLY A 97 6.20 10.82 6.71
C GLY A 97 4.69 10.99 6.99
N GLY A 98 4.31 10.88 8.26
CA GLY A 98 2.93 11.10 8.68
C GLY A 98 1.97 10.04 8.12
N ARG A 99 0.85 10.48 7.53
CA ARG A 99 -0.23 9.57 7.12
C ARG A 99 0.18 8.59 6.02
N LEU A 100 1.05 8.98 5.10
CA LEU A 100 1.52 8.06 4.05
C LEU A 100 2.36 6.92 4.63
N ALA A 101 3.27 7.24 5.55
CA ALA A 101 4.09 6.24 6.23
C ALA A 101 3.23 5.26 7.04
N GLU A 102 2.17 5.73 7.69
CA GLU A 102 1.26 4.87 8.46
C GLU A 102 0.42 3.95 7.56
N VAL A 103 -0.06 4.41 6.39
CA VAL A 103 -0.70 3.53 5.40
C VAL A 103 0.26 2.41 4.99
N VAL A 104 1.52 2.74 4.73
CA VAL A 104 2.56 1.75 4.39
C VAL A 104 2.89 0.85 5.58
N ARG A 105 2.81 1.32 6.82
CA ARG A 105 3.02 0.48 8.01
C ARG A 105 1.90 -0.55 8.18
N HIS A 106 0.65 -0.14 7.96
CA HIS A 106 -0.53 -0.97 8.26
C HIS A 106 -0.95 -1.93 7.13
N HIS A 107 -0.43 -1.78 5.91
CA HIS A 107 -0.87 -2.61 4.78
C HIS A 107 -0.59 -4.12 4.98
N GLY A 108 0.44 -4.48 5.76
CA GLY A 108 0.85 -5.86 5.99
C GLY A 108 0.30 -6.50 7.27
N LEU A 109 -0.60 -5.82 8.01
CA LEU A 109 -1.25 -6.41 9.18
C LEU A 109 -2.02 -7.67 8.76
N GLU A 110 -1.81 -8.78 9.47
CA GLU A 110 -2.45 -10.08 9.20
C GLU A 110 -3.95 -10.05 9.55
N GLU A 111 -4.30 -9.44 10.68
CA GLU A 111 -5.68 -9.19 11.07
C GLU A 111 -6.18 -7.88 10.45
N PHE A 112 -7.25 -7.96 9.67
CA PHE A 112 -7.93 -6.77 9.16
C PHE A 112 -8.68 -6.09 10.29
N SER A 113 -8.46 -4.79 10.50
CA SER A 113 -9.13 -4.01 11.56
C SER A 113 -9.93 -2.85 10.98
N PHE A 114 -11.21 -2.77 11.38
CA PHE A 114 -12.08 -1.64 11.06
C PHE A 114 -11.79 -0.38 11.89
N ASP A 115 -10.95 -0.50 12.92
CA ASP A 115 -10.54 0.64 13.74
C ASP A 115 -9.43 1.48 13.07
N LEU A 116 -8.84 0.95 11.99
CA LEU A 116 -7.87 1.69 11.17
C LEU A 116 -8.55 2.79 10.35
N PRO A 117 -7.82 3.86 9.98
CA PRO A 117 -8.29 4.81 8.97
C PRO A 117 -8.70 4.12 7.67
N ILE A 118 -9.72 4.66 7.00
CA ILE A 118 -10.29 4.00 5.83
C ILE A 118 -9.28 3.85 4.68
N GLU A 119 -8.32 4.77 4.55
CA GLU A 119 -7.26 4.68 3.55
C GLU A 119 -6.34 3.47 3.79
N ASP A 120 -6.01 3.20 5.06
CA ASP A 120 -5.19 2.05 5.48
C ASP A 120 -5.93 0.74 5.20
N GLN A 121 -7.23 0.72 5.52
CA GLN A 121 -8.11 -0.43 5.22
C GLN A 121 -8.17 -0.71 3.71
N ILE A 122 -8.32 0.33 2.88
CA ILE A 122 -8.39 0.17 1.42
C ILE A 122 -7.10 -0.40 0.87
N VAL A 123 -5.93 0.10 1.28
CA VAL A 123 -4.64 -0.38 0.77
C VAL A 123 -4.34 -1.80 1.26
N ASN A 124 -4.59 -2.11 2.53
CA ASN A 124 -4.47 -3.47 3.08
C ASN A 124 -5.37 -4.46 2.31
N TYR A 125 -6.63 -4.08 2.10
CA TYR A 125 -7.57 -4.91 1.34
C TYR A 125 -7.12 -5.07 -0.11
N ALA A 126 -6.75 -3.98 -0.80
CA ALA A 126 -6.35 -3.99 -2.20
C ALA A 126 -5.14 -4.90 -2.46
N ASP A 127 -4.13 -4.86 -1.59
CA ASP A 127 -2.96 -5.75 -1.68
C ASP A 127 -3.38 -7.24 -1.66
N ARG A 128 -4.27 -7.60 -0.73
CA ARG A 128 -4.83 -8.95 -0.63
C ARG A 128 -5.64 -9.36 -1.86
N ARG A 129 -6.15 -8.42 -2.65
CA ARG A 129 -6.94 -8.70 -3.86
C ARG A 129 -6.06 -8.85 -5.10
N VAL A 130 -4.74 -8.78 -4.96
CA VAL A 130 -3.79 -8.91 -6.06
C VAL A 130 -2.79 -10.04 -5.78
N VAL A 131 -2.69 -10.97 -6.72
CA VAL A 131 -1.67 -12.04 -6.73
C VAL A 131 -0.74 -11.81 -7.90
N HIS A 132 0.55 -11.57 -7.61
CA HIS A 132 1.50 -11.02 -8.59
C HIS A 132 0.95 -9.70 -9.13
N ASP A 133 0.55 -9.64 -10.38
CA ASP A 133 -0.02 -8.46 -11.03
C ASP A 133 -1.52 -8.63 -11.38
N ARG A 134 -2.14 -9.76 -11.00
CA ARG A 134 -3.54 -10.07 -11.33
C ARG A 134 -4.46 -9.77 -10.16
N ILE A 135 -5.52 -9.01 -10.42
CA ILE A 135 -6.64 -8.87 -9.49
C ILE A 135 -7.39 -10.20 -9.49
N VAL A 136 -7.45 -10.84 -8.34
CA VAL A 136 -8.09 -12.16 -8.13
C VAL A 136 -9.37 -11.99 -7.33
N SER A 137 -10.18 -13.04 -7.15
CA SER A 137 -11.24 -13.11 -6.13
C SER A 137 -10.66 -13.36 -4.72
N LEU A 138 -11.42 -13.13 -3.65
CA LEU A 138 -10.95 -13.47 -2.29
C LEU A 138 -10.78 -14.99 -2.14
N GLU A 139 -11.68 -15.77 -2.73
CA GLU A 139 -11.59 -17.23 -2.78
C GLU A 139 -10.31 -17.68 -3.49
N GLU A 140 -9.99 -17.08 -4.64
CA GLU A 140 -8.75 -17.35 -5.36
C GLU A 140 -7.51 -16.98 -4.54
N ARG A 141 -7.55 -15.86 -3.80
CA ARG A 141 -6.45 -15.46 -2.90
C ARG A 141 -6.26 -16.47 -1.76
N LEU A 142 -7.33 -16.90 -1.11
CA LEU A 142 -7.28 -17.89 -0.03
C LEU A 142 -6.73 -19.23 -0.54
N ALA A 143 -7.14 -19.66 -1.73
CA ALA A 143 -6.61 -20.86 -2.38
C ALA A 143 -5.12 -20.74 -2.72
N ASP A 144 -4.64 -19.56 -3.15
CA ASP A 144 -3.22 -19.29 -3.40
C ASP A 144 -2.39 -19.30 -2.09
N LEU A 145 -2.87 -18.65 -1.03
CA LEU A 145 -2.21 -18.64 0.28
C LEU A 145 -2.11 -20.04 0.87
N SER A 146 -3.18 -20.84 0.81
CA SER A 146 -3.18 -22.23 1.27
C SER A 146 -2.14 -23.09 0.54
N LYS A 147 -1.91 -22.85 -0.76
CA LYS A 147 -0.89 -23.55 -1.55
C LYS A 147 0.53 -23.14 -1.17
N ARG A 148 0.77 -21.86 -0.91
CA ARG A 148 2.12 -21.34 -0.56
C ARG A 148 2.50 -21.63 0.88
N TYR A 149 1.53 -21.66 1.79
CA TYR A 149 1.71 -21.85 3.23
C TYR A 149 0.78 -22.95 3.75
N PRO A 150 1.09 -24.23 3.51
CA PRO A 150 0.27 -25.32 4.03
C PRO A 150 0.25 -25.29 5.58
N GLY A 151 -0.93 -25.16 6.18
CA GLY A 151 -1.14 -25.20 7.64
C GLY A 151 -1.17 -23.85 8.38
N ALA A 152 -1.16 -22.73 7.67
CA ALA A 152 -1.26 -21.38 8.25
C ALA A 152 -2.70 -20.81 8.27
N LEU A 153 -3.69 -21.61 7.88
CA LEU A 153 -5.12 -21.29 7.89
C LEU A 153 -5.89 -22.43 8.56
#